data_AF-A0A0B7MMX0-F1
#
_entry.id   AF-A0A0B7MMX0-F1
#
_cell.length_a   1.000
_cell.length_b   1.000
_cell.length_c   1.000
_cell.angle_alpha   90.00
_cell.angle_beta   90.00
_cell.angle_gamma   90.00
#
_symmetry.space_group_name_H-M   'P 1'
#
loop_
_entity.id
_entity.type
_entity.pdbx_description
1 polymer ?
#
loop_
_entity_poly.entity_id
_entity_poly.type
_entity_poly.pdbx_seq_one_letter_code
_entity_poly.pdbx_strand_id
1 'polypeptide(L)'
;MKLTFLLLRKELFFICDKKGHVIRREHIRTPSFSVTDGEFNYKDYLLSMLITLVPETIIFHVSDCIWECDPLRTIQQVFEDRVIRCPGCERCRHLYSSKKK
;
A
#
# COMPACT_ATOMS: atom_id res chain seq x y z
N MET A 1 -3.50 -18.21 -5.78
CA MET A 1 -3.02 -16.98 -6.47
C MET A 1 -3.87 -15.77 -6.14
N LYS A 2 -3.69 -15.24 -4.92
CA LYS A 2 -4.24 -13.94 -4.48
C LYS A 2 -3.16 -12.87 -4.66
N LEU A 3 -3.16 -12.21 -5.82
CA LEU A 3 -2.37 -11.01 -6.08
C LEU A 3 -3.01 -9.85 -5.33
N THR A 4 -2.23 -9.19 -4.48
CA THR A 4 -2.70 -8.06 -3.67
C THR A 4 -2.02 -6.78 -4.16
N PHE A 5 -2.82 -5.82 -4.61
CA PHE A 5 -2.30 -4.50 -5.02
C PHE A 5 -2.44 -3.53 -3.86
N LEU A 6 -1.39 -2.77 -3.57
CA LEU A 6 -1.42 -1.68 -2.59
C LEU A 6 -1.32 -0.35 -3.30
N LEU A 7 -2.35 0.48 -3.14
CA LEU A 7 -2.48 1.77 -3.80
C LEU A 7 -2.42 2.89 -2.74
N LEU A 8 -1.34 3.69 -2.68
CA LEU A 8 -1.28 4.84 -1.78
C LEU A 8 -1.73 6.13 -2.49
N ARG A 9 -2.76 6.79 -1.97
CA ARG A 9 -3.18 8.15 -2.39
C ARG A 9 -3.26 9.06 -1.20
N LYS A 10 -2.36 10.05 -1.10
CA LYS A 10 -2.33 11.11 -0.07
C LYS A 10 -2.34 10.56 1.37
N GLU A 11 -3.45 9.97 1.80
CA GLU A 11 -3.75 9.47 3.16
C GLU A 11 -4.63 8.19 3.14
N LEU A 12 -4.72 7.50 2.00
CA LEU A 12 -5.54 6.31 1.80
C LEU A 12 -4.70 5.16 1.23
N PHE A 13 -4.96 3.94 1.70
CA PHE A 13 -4.50 2.73 1.05
C PHE A 13 -5.65 1.84 0.58
N PHE A 14 -5.46 1.24 -0.58
CA PHE A 14 -6.41 0.29 -1.17
C PHE A 14 -5.70 -1.03 -1.38
N ILE A 15 -6.33 -2.10 -0.90
CA ILE A 15 -5.95 -3.48 -1.16
C ILE A 15 -6.89 -4.00 -2.24
N CYS A 16 -6.35 -4.38 -3.39
CA CYS A 16 -7.14 -4.92 -4.49
C CYS A 16 -6.78 -6.37 -4.82
N ASP A 17 -7.74 -7.12 -5.38
CA ASP A 17 -7.55 -8.42 -6.02
C ASP A 17 -6.94 -8.28 -7.43
N LYS A 18 -6.50 -9.38 -8.07
CA LYS A 18 -6.04 -9.49 -9.47
C LYS A 18 -6.93 -8.79 -10.50
N LYS A 19 -8.25 -8.74 -10.27
CA LYS A 19 -9.20 -8.05 -11.15
C LYS A 19 -9.25 -6.54 -10.94
N GLY A 20 -8.53 -6.01 -9.95
CA GLY A 20 -8.56 -4.61 -9.54
C GLY A 20 -9.73 -4.25 -8.64
N HIS A 21 -10.52 -5.23 -8.18
CA HIS A 21 -11.57 -5.00 -7.19
C HIS A 21 -10.96 -4.69 -5.84
N VAL A 22 -11.41 -3.61 -5.21
CA VAL A 22 -10.99 -3.23 -3.85
C VAL A 22 -11.54 -4.26 -2.88
N ILE A 23 -10.63 -5.02 -2.26
CA ILE A 23 -10.92 -5.94 -1.15
C ILE A 23 -11.08 -5.12 0.13
N ARG A 24 -10.22 -4.12 0.34
CA ARG A 24 -10.25 -3.23 1.50
C ARG A 24 -9.75 -1.82 1.17
N ARG A 25 -10.29 -0.83 1.86
CA ARG A 25 -9.91 0.58 1.80
C ARG A 25 -9.76 1.08 3.22
N GLU A 26 -8.63 1.70 3.52
CA GLU A 26 -8.30 2.17 4.86
C GLU A 26 -7.61 3.53 4.81
N HIS A 27 -7.82 4.33 5.85
CA HIS A 27 -7.20 5.65 6.00
C HIS A 27 -5.89 5.53 6.79
N ILE A 28 -4.83 6.13 6.27
CA ILE A 28 -3.51 6.23 6.91
C ILE A 28 -3.57 7.22 8.10
N ARG A 29 -4.49 8.20 8.04
CA ARG A 29 -4.76 9.16 9.14
C ARG A 29 -6.15 8.94 9.75
N THR A 30 -6.38 7.83 10.44
CA THR A 30 -7.53 7.77 11.35
C THR A 30 -7.25 8.67 12.58
N PRO A 31 -8.22 9.40 13.14
CA PRO A 31 -7.99 10.28 14.30
C PRO A 31 -7.59 9.53 15.59
N SER A 32 -7.66 8.20 15.60
CA SER A 32 -7.09 7.32 16.63
C SER A 32 -5.56 7.16 16.53
N PHE A 33 -4.96 7.64 15.44
CA PHE A 33 -3.53 7.65 15.17
C PHE A 33 -2.97 9.04 15.45
N SER A 34 -2.80 9.37 16.73
CA SER A 34 -2.17 10.61 17.17
C SER A 34 -0.68 10.61 16.81
N VAL A 35 -0.18 11.80 16.48
CA VAL A 35 1.03 12.12 15.68
C VAL A 35 2.37 11.72 16.33
N THR A 36 2.34 10.94 17.42
CA THR A 36 3.53 10.45 18.12
C THR A 36 3.57 8.91 18.22
N ASP A 37 2.44 8.22 18.00
CA ASP A 37 2.29 6.75 18.08
C ASP A 37 1.79 6.13 16.75
N GLY A 38 1.35 6.99 15.81
CA GLY A 38 0.67 6.57 14.59
C GLY A 38 1.55 6.00 13.46
N GLU A 39 2.87 6.09 13.51
CA GLU A 39 3.68 5.46 12.45
C GLU A 39 3.90 3.97 12.70
N PHE A 40 4.03 3.58 13.98
CA PHE A 40 4.26 2.19 14.37
C PHE A 40 3.00 1.33 14.16
N ASN A 41 1.87 1.79 14.70
CA ASN A 41 0.62 1.04 14.66
C ASN A 41 0.13 0.81 13.20
N TYR A 42 0.45 1.71 12.26
CA TYR A 42 0.00 1.64 10.87
C TYR A 42 0.83 0.61 10.10
N LYS A 43 2.15 0.66 10.33
CA LYS A 43 3.10 -0.31 9.81
C LYS A 43 2.72 -1.73 10.26
N ASP A 44 2.48 -1.93 11.56
CA ASP A 44 2.11 -3.23 12.12
C ASP A 44 0.71 -3.70 11.68
N TYR A 45 -0.25 -2.79 11.56
CA TYR A 45 -1.56 -3.11 11.01
C TYR A 45 -1.47 -3.57 9.56
N LEU A 46 -0.74 -2.84 8.71
CA LEU A 46 -0.54 -3.22 7.32
C LEU A 46 0.21 -4.55 7.21
N LEU A 47 1.21 -4.77 8.06
CA LEU A 47 1.95 -6.02 8.13
C LEU A 47 1.05 -7.20 8.53
N SER A 48 0.31 -7.08 9.64
CA SER A 48 -0.58 -8.13 10.15
C SER A 48 -1.67 -8.49 9.14
N MET A 49 -2.19 -7.49 8.42
CA MET A 49 -3.12 -7.71 7.31
C MET A 49 -2.49 -8.49 6.17
N LEU A 50 -1.32 -8.06 5.69
CA LEU A 50 -0.62 -8.75 4.60
C LEU A 50 -0.24 -10.18 5.01
N ILE A 51 0.17 -10.40 6.26
CA ILE A 51 0.44 -11.73 6.81
C ILE A 51 -0.83 -12.58 6.78
N THR A 52 -1.96 -12.04 7.25
CA THR A 52 -3.26 -12.74 7.29
C THR A 52 -3.75 -13.12 5.89
N LEU A 53 -3.52 -12.26 4.90
CA LEU A 53 -3.95 -12.48 3.51
C LEU A 53 -3.07 -13.48 2.75
N VAL A 54 -1.85 -13.74 3.24
CA VAL A 54 -0.83 -14.60 2.63
C VAL A 54 -0.70 -14.34 1.11
N PRO A 55 -0.42 -13.11 0.67
CA PRO A 55 -0.28 -12.80 -0.74
C PRO A 55 0.94 -13.53 -1.31
N GLU A 56 0.75 -14.13 -2.48
CA GLU A 56 1.86 -14.71 -3.27
C GLU A 56 2.69 -13.60 -3.93
N THR A 57 2.05 -12.45 -4.22
CA THR A 57 2.73 -11.28 -4.79
C THR A 57 2.00 -10.02 -4.36
N ILE A 58 2.77 -9.01 -3.98
CA ILE A 58 2.34 -7.69 -3.54
C ILE A 58 2.85 -6.68 -4.55
N ILE A 59 1.95 -6.01 -5.25
CA ILE A 59 2.30 -4.98 -6.24
C ILE A 59 1.96 -3.60 -5.67
N PHE A 60 2.98 -2.78 -5.46
CA PHE A 60 2.82 -1.42 -4.96
C PHE A 60 2.66 -0.41 -6.10
N HIS A 61 1.55 0.31 -6.07
CA HIS A 61 1.30 1.46 -6.91
C HIS A 61 1.54 2.74 -6.11
N VAL A 62 2.80 3.17 -6.07
CA VAL A 62 3.26 4.32 -5.27
C VAL A 62 4.27 5.17 -6.03
N SER A 63 4.29 6.48 -5.73
CA SER A 63 5.28 7.42 -6.28
C SER A 63 6.70 7.04 -5.89
N ASP A 64 7.70 7.53 -6.63
CA ASP A 64 9.12 7.36 -6.26
C ASP A 64 9.41 7.84 -4.83
N CYS A 65 8.90 9.01 -4.47
CA CYS A 65 9.07 9.58 -3.14
C CYS A 65 8.45 8.75 -2.00
N ILE A 66 7.47 7.90 -2.30
CA ILE A 66 6.79 7.06 -1.30
C ILE A 66 7.42 5.67 -1.23
N TRP A 67 7.98 5.18 -2.34
CA TRP A 67 8.59 3.85 -2.41
C TRP A 67 9.67 3.62 -1.33
N GLU A 68 10.41 4.66 -0.97
CA GLU A 68 11.48 4.63 0.03
C GLU A 68 11.02 4.92 1.47
N CYS A 69 9.71 5.01 1.74
CA CYS A 69 9.22 5.27 3.11
C CYS A 69 9.44 4.05 4.04
N ASP A 70 9.70 4.32 5.33
CA ASP A 70 9.92 3.31 6.39
C ASP A 70 8.91 2.13 6.41
N PRO A 71 7.58 2.34 6.35
CA PRO A 71 6.63 1.23 6.34
C PRO A 71 6.75 0.34 5.10
N LEU A 72 7.06 0.92 3.94
CA LEU A 72 7.25 0.16 2.70
C LEU A 72 8.53 -0.65 2.74
N ARG A 73 9.62 -0.06 3.26
CA ARG A 73 10.88 -0.77 3.47
C ARG A 73 10.71 -1.97 4.42
N THR A 74 9.94 -1.81 5.49
CA THR A 74 9.67 -2.93 6.41
C THR A 74 8.88 -4.04 5.71
N ILE A 75 7.88 -3.69 4.90
CA ILE A 75 7.12 -4.68 4.12
C ILE A 75 8.02 -5.37 3.08
N GLN A 76 8.90 -4.64 2.41
CA GLN A 76 9.91 -5.22 1.52
C GLN A 76 10.81 -6.20 2.26
N GLN A 77 11.22 -5.91 3.50
CA GLN A 77 12.05 -6.84 4.28
C GLN A 77 11.30 -8.09 4.76
N VAL A 78 10.00 -7.99 5.07
CA VAL A 78 9.21 -9.13 5.58
C VAL A 78 8.69 -10.04 4.46
N PHE A 79 8.36 -9.46 3.30
CA PHE A 79 7.80 -10.20 2.17
C PHE A 79 8.80 -10.46 1.05
N GLU A 80 9.97 -9.80 1.10
CA GLU A 80 11.13 -10.03 0.25
C GLU A 80 10.76 -9.99 -1.24
N ASP A 81 11.09 -11.06 -1.97
CA ASP A 81 10.89 -11.21 -3.42
C ASP A 81 9.41 -11.14 -3.84
N ARG A 82 8.47 -11.25 -2.89
CA ARG A 82 7.04 -11.11 -3.17
C ARG A 82 6.63 -9.66 -3.40
N VAL A 83 7.49 -8.68 -3.08
CA VAL A 83 7.18 -7.26 -3.18
C VAL A 83 7.73 -6.68 -4.47
N ILE A 84 6.81 -6.19 -5.31
CA ILE A 84 7.15 -5.62 -6.62
C ILE A 84 6.65 -4.18 -6.69
N ARG A 85 7.53 -3.27 -7.12
CA ARG A 85 7.13 -1.91 -7.48
C ARG A 85 6.46 -1.93 -8.85
N CYS A 86 5.26 -1.36 -8.95
CA CYS A 86 4.63 -1.19 -10.26
C CYS A 86 5.45 -0.19 -11.11
N PRO A 87 5.84 -0.54 -12.35
CA PRO A 87 6.63 0.34 -13.23
C PRO A 87 5.87 1.56 -13.76
N GLY A 88 4.59 1.73 -13.37
CA GLY A 88 3.74 2.83 -13.83
C GLY A 88 2.65 2.40 -14.80
N CYS A 89 1.73 1.55 -14.36
CA CYS A 89 0.57 1.17 -15.18
C CYS A 89 -0.50 2.26 -15.24
N GLU A 90 -1.58 2.01 -15.99
CA GLU A 90 -2.72 2.92 -16.10
C GLU A 90 -3.30 3.32 -14.74
N ARG A 91 -3.34 2.41 -13.76
CA ARG A 91 -3.77 2.72 -12.38
C ARG A 91 -2.87 3.79 -11.74
N CYS A 92 -1.54 3.64 -11.86
CA CYS A 92 -0.57 4.64 -11.42
C CYS A 92 -0.80 5.99 -12.14
N ARG A 93 -1.11 5.97 -13.44
CA ARG A 93 -1.43 7.18 -14.18
C ARG A 93 -2.65 7.90 -13.60
N HIS A 94 -3.70 7.17 -13.23
CA HIS A 94 -4.86 7.76 -12.54
C HIS A 94 -4.54 8.27 -11.13
N LEU A 95 -3.58 7.67 -10.42
CA LEU A 95 -3.09 8.16 -9.12
C LEU A 95 -2.42 9.53 -9.26
N TYR A 96 -1.50 9.65 -10.21
CA TYR A 96 -0.72 10.87 -10.43
C TYR A 96 -1.49 11.97 -11.18
N SER A 97 -2.56 11.62 -11.89
CA SER A 97 -3.39 12.56 -12.66
C SER A 97 -4.38 13.38 -11.81
N SER A 98 -4.45 13.17 -10.48
CA SER A 98 -5.36 13.95 -9.62
C SER A 98 -4.93 15.41 -9.35
N LYS A 99 -4.08 15.99 -10.20
CA LYS A 99 -3.90 17.44 -10.36
C LYS A 99 -4.43 17.88 -11.74
N LYS A 100 -5.75 17.90 -11.92
CA LYS A 100 -6.45 18.80 -12.86
C LYS A 100 -7.97 18.64 -12.72
N LYS A 101 -8.56 19.34 -11.75
CA LYS A 101 -9.68 20.24 -12.00
C LYS A 101 -9.78 21.24 -10.86
#